data_AF-A0A3M2BMP4-F1
#
_entry.id   AF-A0A3M2BMP4-F1
#
_cell.length_a   1.000
_cell.length_b   1.000
_cell.length_c   1.000
_cell.angle_alpha   90.00
_cell.angle_beta   90.00
_cell.angle_gamma   90.00
#
_symmetry.space_group_name_H-M   'P 1'
#
loop_
_entity.id
_entity.type
_entity.pdbx_description
1 polymer ?
#
loop_
_entity_poly.entity_id
_entity_poly.type
_entity_poly.pdbx_seq_one_letter_code
_entity_poly.pdbx_strand_id
1 'polypeptide(L)'
;MHDTRTNTNRAGRELRLAQIGLHEEVELVRIDLPDEQAEPLLERGLLPGCRLCPVRLSPAGDPVVMVDGTLLALRRETADCLCVRLARGLAD
;
A
#
# COMPACT_ATOMS: atom_id res chain seq x y z
N MET A 1 -6.26 -10.37 -21.10
CA MET A 1 -5.17 -10.84 -20.22
C MET A 1 -4.29 -9.63 -19.99
N HIS A 2 -4.46 -8.91 -18.86
CA HIS A 2 -3.72 -7.67 -18.60
C HIS A 2 -2.27 -8.02 -18.23
N ASP A 3 -1.39 -7.88 -19.22
CA ASP A 3 0.06 -7.99 -19.07
C ASP A 3 0.61 -6.60 -18.67
N THR A 4 0.42 -6.19 -17.42
CA THR A 4 1.09 -5.00 -16.86
C THR A 4 2.51 -5.40 -16.44
N ARG A 5 3.40 -5.42 -17.44
CA ARG A 5 4.83 -5.60 -17.26
C ARG A 5 5.44 -4.32 -16.67
N THR A 6 5.31 -4.11 -15.36
CA THR A 6 5.89 -2.96 -14.65
C THR A 6 7.40 -3.10 -14.57
N ASN A 7 8.08 -2.55 -15.57
CA ASN A 7 9.51 -2.37 -15.61
C ASN A 7 9.88 -1.04 -14.92
N THR A 8 10.14 -1.07 -13.60
CA THR A 8 10.78 0.04 -12.88
C THR A 8 12.00 -0.44 -12.11
N ASN A 9 13.17 -0.33 -12.77
CA ASN A 9 14.47 -0.52 -12.16
C ASN A 9 15.21 0.83 -12.05
N ARG A 10 15.62 1.18 -10.82
CA ARG A 10 16.78 2.02 -10.39
C ARG A 10 16.58 3.26 -9.50
N ALA A 11 15.42 3.51 -8.89
CA ALA A 11 15.31 4.56 -7.86
C ALA A 11 14.32 4.18 -6.74
N GLY A 12 14.78 3.37 -5.78
CA GLY A 12 13.94 2.81 -4.72
C GLY A 12 13.12 1.62 -5.21
N ARG A 13 13.18 0.48 -4.50
CA ARG A 13 12.39 -0.69 -4.87
C ARG A 13 10.92 -0.39 -4.54
N GLU A 14 10.10 -0.20 -5.57
CA GLU A 14 8.64 -0.26 -5.42
C GLU A 14 8.25 -1.69 -5.05
N LEU A 15 7.51 -1.85 -3.98
CA LEU A 15 7.02 -3.11 -3.43
C LEU A 15 5.50 -3.09 -3.43
N ARG A 16 4.85 -4.25 -3.35
CA ARG A 16 3.41 -4.29 -3.10
C ARG A 16 3.15 -4.14 -1.60
N LEU A 17 2.08 -3.44 -1.22
CA LEU A 17 1.71 -3.28 0.18
C LEU A 17 1.51 -4.64 0.87
N ALA A 18 1.00 -5.63 0.14
CA ALA A 18 0.84 -7.01 0.62
C ALA A 18 2.17 -7.71 1.01
N GLN A 19 3.32 -7.20 0.57
CA GLN A 19 4.65 -7.75 0.87
C GLN A 19 5.34 -7.02 2.03
N ILE A 20 4.73 -5.95 2.56
CA ILE A 20 5.33 -5.13 3.60
C ILE A 20 5.13 -5.80 4.96
N GLY A 21 6.20 -5.80 5.75
CA GLY A 21 6.18 -6.31 7.11
C GLY A 21 5.31 -5.46 8.03
N LEU A 22 4.85 -6.06 9.13
CA LEU A 22 4.21 -5.28 10.19
C LEU A 22 5.19 -4.24 10.74
N HIS A 23 4.69 -3.06 11.06
CA HIS A 23 5.42 -1.91 11.58
C HIS A 23 6.44 -1.28 10.61
N GLU A 24 6.46 -1.68 9.34
CA GLU A 24 7.27 -1.03 8.31
C GLU A 24 6.52 0.15 7.70
N GLU A 25 7.06 1.36 7.86
CA GLU A 25 6.47 2.56 7.25
C GLU A 25 6.81 2.62 5.75
N VAL A 26 5.78 2.84 4.94
CA VAL A 26 5.88 2.93 3.49
C VAL A 26 5.09 4.11 2.96
N GLU A 27 5.52 4.66 1.84
CA GLU A 27 4.81 5.70 1.11
C GLU A 27 4.03 5.04 -0.03
N LEU A 28 2.75 5.36 -0.18
CA LEU A 28 1.96 4.95 -1.32
C LEU A 28 2.48 5.66 -2.57
N VAL A 29 2.96 4.92 -3.56
CA VAL A 29 3.47 5.50 -4.81
C VAL A 29 2.37 5.55 -5.86
N ARG A 30 1.65 4.43 -6.05
CA ARG A 30 0.59 4.28 -7.06
C ARG A 30 -0.43 3.22 -6.65
N ILE A 31 -1.63 3.33 -7.23
CA ILE A 31 -2.72 2.36 -7.09
C ILE A 31 -2.94 1.71 -8.46
N ASP A 32 -2.72 0.40 -8.55
CA ASP A 32 -2.86 -0.40 -9.77
C ASP A 32 -4.24 -1.08 -9.79
N LEU A 33 -5.30 -0.28 -9.65
CA LEU A 33 -6.70 -0.71 -9.66
C LEU A 33 -7.47 0.09 -10.72
N PRO A 34 -8.54 -0.49 -11.29
CA PRO A 34 -9.47 0.29 -12.11
C PRO A 34 -10.14 1.38 -11.28
N ASP A 35 -10.52 2.49 -11.92
CA ASP A 35 -11.00 3.70 -11.25
C ASP A 35 -12.17 3.42 -10.29
N GLU A 36 -13.14 2.58 -10.69
CA GLU A 36 -14.29 2.19 -9.85
C GLU A 36 -13.89 1.53 -8.51
N GLN A 37 -12.74 0.87 -8.46
CA GLN A 37 -12.21 0.23 -7.24
C GLN A 37 -11.25 1.15 -6.48
N ALA A 38 -10.58 2.07 -7.19
CA ALA A 38 -9.69 3.04 -6.60
C ALA A 38 -10.45 4.18 -5.90
N GLU A 39 -11.56 4.64 -6.48
CA GLU A 39 -12.40 5.74 -5.98
C GLU A 39 -12.71 5.65 -4.46
N PRO A 40 -13.25 4.54 -3.92
CA PRO A 40 -13.53 4.45 -2.49
C PRO A 40 -12.28 4.45 -1.60
N LEU A 41 -11.10 4.14 -2.14
CA LEU A 41 -9.82 4.26 -1.43
C LEU A 41 -9.39 5.72 -1.41
N LEU A 42 -9.46 6.40 -2.56
CA LEU A 42 -9.12 7.82 -2.68
C LEU A 42 -9.98 8.69 -1.74
N GLU A 43 -11.29 8.44 -1.70
CA GLU A 43 -12.24 9.12 -0.80
C GLU A 43 -11.92 8.91 0.69
N ARG A 44 -11.27 7.79 1.03
CA ARG A 44 -10.81 7.47 2.39
C ARG A 44 -9.45 8.06 2.74
N GLY A 45 -8.82 8.80 1.82
CA GLY A 45 -7.49 9.38 2.00
C GLY A 45 -6.32 8.47 1.63
N LEU A 46 -6.58 7.34 0.95
CA LEU A 46 -5.54 6.48 0.38
C LEU A 46 -5.03 7.09 -0.93
N LEU A 47 -4.23 8.15 -0.82
CA LEU A 47 -3.72 8.89 -1.96
C LEU A 47 -2.22 8.59 -2.17
N PRO A 48 -1.72 8.64 -3.42
CA PRO A 48 -0.29 8.66 -3.69
C PRO A 48 0.41 9.77 -2.89
N GLY A 49 1.48 9.40 -2.17
CA GLY A 49 2.23 10.26 -1.25
C GLY A 49 1.88 10.06 0.22
N CYS A 50 0.75 9.41 0.55
CA CYS A 50 0.39 9.12 1.93
C CYS A 50 1.30 8.04 2.55
N ARG A 51 1.54 8.17 3.85
CA ARG A 51 2.28 7.17 4.63
C ARG A 51 1.35 6.09 5.13
N LEU A 52 1.74 4.86 4.90
CA LEU A 52 1.04 3.65 5.30
C LEU A 52 1.95 2.86 6.23
N CYS A 53 1.37 2.29 7.29
CA CYS A 53 2.09 1.37 8.17
C CYS A 53 1.20 0.17 8.48
N PRO A 54 1.54 -1.05 8.01
CA PRO A 54 0.80 -2.25 8.39
C PRO A 54 0.94 -2.50 9.88
N VAL A 55 -0.15 -2.43 10.64
CA VAL A 55 -0.12 -2.60 12.10
C VAL A 55 -0.57 -3.99 12.54
N ARG A 56 -1.37 -4.67 11.71
CA ARG A 56 -1.89 -6.01 12.02
C ARG A 56 -2.34 -6.72 10.74
N LEU A 57 -2.40 -8.05 10.79
CA LEU A 57 -3.07 -8.89 9.80
C LEU A 57 -4.35 -9.49 10.41
N SER A 58 -5.42 -9.56 9.63
CA SER A 58 -6.61 -10.32 10.00
C SER A 58 -6.27 -11.82 10.09
N PRO A 59 -7.09 -12.65 10.76
CA PRO A 59 -6.93 -14.11 10.75
C PRO A 59 -6.96 -14.71 9.33
N ALA A 60 -7.61 -14.02 8.38
CA ALA A 60 -7.67 -14.41 6.97
C ALA A 60 -6.50 -13.85 6.14
N GLY A 61 -5.60 -13.06 6.74
CA GLY A 61 -4.43 -12.48 6.08
C GLY A 61 -4.68 -11.12 5.41
N ASP A 62 -5.79 -10.45 5.72
CA ASP A 62 -6.07 -9.09 5.25
C ASP A 62 -5.26 -8.07 6.05
N PRO A 63 -4.43 -7.21 5.42
CA PRO A 63 -3.67 -6.19 6.13
C PRO A 63 -4.55 -5.07 6.69
N VAL A 64 -4.27 -4.69 7.94
CA VAL A 64 -4.79 -3.47 8.57
C VAL A 64 -3.65 -2.48 8.61
N VAL A 65 -3.80 -1.36 7.90
CA VAL A 65 -2.80 -0.31 7.78
C VAL A 65 -3.24 0.95 8.51
N MET A 66 -2.28 1.66 9.11
CA MET A 66 -2.46 3.00 9.62
C MET A 66 -2.19 4.00 8.50
N VAL A 67 -3.10 4.94 8.27
CA VAL A 67 -3.01 6.03 7.29
C VAL A 67 -3.38 7.32 8.01
N ASP A 68 -2.43 8.25 8.16
CA ASP A 68 -2.64 9.54 8.83
C ASP A 68 -3.39 9.43 10.18
N GLY A 69 -3.06 8.41 10.98
CA GLY A 69 -3.69 8.15 12.29
C GLY A 69 -5.02 7.39 12.26
N THR A 70 -5.51 7.01 11.09
CA THR A 70 -6.71 6.18 10.91
C THR A 70 -6.34 4.75 10.53
N LEU A 71 -7.01 3.77 11.14
CA LEU A 71 -6.86 2.37 10.78
C LEU A 71 -7.78 1.99 9.62
N LEU A 72 -7.20 1.41 8.57
CA LEU A 72 -7.92 0.92 7.41
C LEU A 72 -7.63 -0.56 7.18
N ALA A 73 -8.69 -1.36 7.18
CA ALA A 73 -8.61 -2.75 6.77
C ALA A 73 -8.67 -2.83 5.25
N LEU A 74 -7.62 -3.37 4.64
CA LEU A 74 -7.52 -3.59 3.21
C LEU A 74 -7.59 -5.08 2.92
N ARG A 75 -8.33 -5.42 1.88
CA ARG A 75 -8.29 -6.78 1.36
C ARG A 75 -6.91 -7.10 0.81
N ARG A 76 -6.51 -8.37 0.88
CA ARG A 76 -5.20 -8.79 0.37
C ARG A 76 -5.07 -8.51 -1.13
N GLU A 77 -6.11 -8.74 -1.92
CA GLU A 77 -6.12 -8.42 -3.36
C GLU A 77 -5.96 -6.92 -3.62
N THR A 78 -6.60 -6.06 -2.81
CA THR A 78 -6.41 -4.61 -2.89
C THR A 78 -4.98 -4.22 -2.56
N ALA A 79 -4.41 -4.77 -1.48
CA ALA A 79 -3.04 -4.49 -1.08
C ALA A 79 -1.99 -4.99 -2.09
N ASP A 80 -2.29 -6.02 -2.87
CA ASP A 80 -1.42 -6.50 -3.95
C ASP A 80 -1.37 -5.51 -5.13
N CYS A 81 -2.44 -4.74 -5.33
CA CYS A 81 -2.50 -3.66 -6.32
C CYS A 81 -1.88 -2.34 -5.86
N LEU A 82 -1.55 -2.18 -4.58
CA LEU A 82 -0.95 -0.94 -4.07
C LEU A 82 0.57 -0.99 -4.17
N CYS A 83 1.14 -0.12 -5.00
CA CYS A 83 2.59 0.06 -5.13
C CYS A 83 3.08 1.05 -4.09
N VAL A 84 4.02 0.62 -3.26
CA VAL A 84 4.57 1.40 -2.15
C VAL A 84 6.09 1.42 -2.19
N ARG A 85 6.68 2.38 -1.50
CA ARG A 85 8.13 2.47 -1.31
C ARG A 85 8.41 2.53 0.17
N LEU A 86 9.44 1.81 0.63
CA LEU A 86 9.91 1.93 2.02
C LEU A 86 10.19 3.40 2.34
N ALA A 87 9.43 3.96 3.27
CA ALA A 87 9.77 5.23 3.87
C ALA A 87 10.93 4.88 4.82
N ARG A 88 12.11 5.47 4.60
CA ARG A 88 13.20 5.31 5.57
C ARG A 88 12.65 5.78 6.91
N GLY A 89 12.42 4.83 7.83
CA GLY A 89 11.85 5.11 9.12
C GLY A 89 12.64 6.21 9.81
N LEU A 90 11.93 7.08 10.51
CA LEU A 90 12.55 7.90 11.53
C LEU A 90 13.20 6.91 12.52
N ALA A 91 14.52 6.77 12.43
CA ALA A 91 15.30 6.31 13.55
C ALA A 91 15.21 7.44 14.59
N ASP A 92 14.43 7.21 15.64
CA ASP A 92 14.61 7.87 16.94
C ASP A 92 14.37 6.84 18.04
#